data_AF-A0A7V9K0B9-F1
#
_entry.id   AF-A0A7V9K0B9-F1
#
_cell.length_a   1.000
_cell.length_b   1.000
_cell.length_c   1.000
_cell.angle_alpha   90.00
_cell.angle_beta   90.00
_cell.angle_gamma   90.00
#
_symmetry.space_group_name_H-M   'P 1'
#
loop_
_entity.id
_entity.type
_entity.pdbx_description
1 polymer ?
#
loop_
_entity_poly.entity_id
_entity_poly.type
_entity_poly.pdbx_seq_one_letter_code
_entity_poly.pdbx_strand_id
1 'polypeptide(L)'
;MRTGIKKRIKKAVKQSLVASSPISHDHILTTDIIRNYSLIIGSRISYFNQLSPVQKLRFIKRVQVFMASKRFHFKGLAEHFEIPVLISASAVQLTFGLQDYKLQQFADIHVLGDAYKIDEEDEYFVGHVEPGSIYLSWQHFLYGYAIADDNINVGLHEMAHALLYNNFYAYYGTDTKYRLNYELFSVTTGPLIAEVITKRKSYLRGYAFRNIQEFWAVSIEAFFENPKELKYYLPDLYRALCNVLNQDPATKNKIITNTYP
;
A
#
# COMPACT_ATOMS: atom_id res chain seq x y z
N MET A 1 44.83 -8.97 47.60
CA MET A 1 43.99 -7.76 47.41
C MET A 1 43.40 -7.69 45.98
N ARG A 2 42.78 -8.77 45.47
CA ARG A 2 42.23 -8.84 44.09
C ARG A 2 40.90 -9.61 43.97
N THR A 3 40.14 -9.73 45.06
CA THR A 3 38.89 -10.53 45.12
C THR A 3 37.66 -9.72 45.54
N GLY A 4 37.81 -8.45 45.93
CA GLY A 4 36.70 -7.57 46.32
C GLY A 4 36.08 -6.71 45.20
N ILE A 5 36.79 -6.49 44.09
CA ILE A 5 36.35 -5.56 43.03
C ILE A 5 35.44 -6.25 42.00
N LYS A 6 35.62 -7.55 41.72
CA LYS A 6 34.76 -8.30 40.76
C LYS A 6 33.34 -8.57 41.28
N LYS A 7 33.09 -8.47 42.59
CA LYS A 7 31.75 -8.69 43.19
C LYS A 7 30.86 -7.44 43.16
N ARG A 8 31.43 -6.23 43.05
CA ARG A 8 30.68 -4.97 42.91
C ARG A 8 30.23 -4.69 41.47
N ILE A 9 30.99 -5.12 40.47
CA ILE A 9 30.65 -4.93 39.05
C ILE A 9 29.53 -5.89 38.62
N LYS A 10 29.48 -7.13 39.13
CA LYS A 10 28.37 -8.08 38.84
C LYS A 10 27.03 -7.74 39.52
N LYS A 11 27.01 -6.86 40.54
CA LYS A 11 25.77 -6.40 41.19
C LYS A 11 25.19 -5.16 40.52
N ALA A 12 26.01 -4.34 39.86
CA ALA A 12 25.56 -3.19 39.07
C ALA A 12 25.02 -3.58 37.68
N VAL A 13 25.46 -4.71 37.12
CA VAL A 13 25.03 -5.20 35.78
C VAL A 13 23.79 -6.11 35.86
N LYS A 14 23.27 -6.41 37.06
CA LYS A 14 22.07 -7.25 37.25
C LYS A 14 20.82 -6.46 37.65
N GLN A 15 20.85 -5.13 37.51
CA GLN A 15 19.75 -4.23 37.83
C GLN A 15 19.23 -3.43 36.63
N SER A 16 19.67 -3.76 35.40
CA SER A 16 19.30 -3.03 34.18
C SER A 16 18.63 -3.87 33.09
N LEU A 17 18.13 -5.06 33.42
CA LEU A 17 17.43 -5.91 32.46
C LEU A 17 16.14 -6.45 33.08
N VAL A 18 15.07 -6.38 32.29
CA VAL A 18 13.71 -6.91 32.52
C VAL A 18 12.80 -5.95 33.33
N ALA A 19 11.70 -5.38 32.83
CA ALA A 19 10.98 -5.55 31.57
C ALA A 19 10.34 -4.20 31.19
N SER A 20 10.56 -3.72 29.96
CA SER A 20 9.69 -2.72 29.37
C SER A 20 8.39 -3.42 28.97
N SER A 21 7.35 -3.24 29.78
CA SER A 21 5.98 -3.60 29.45
C SER A 21 5.59 -3.06 28.06
N PRO A 22 4.71 -3.73 27.31
CA PRO A 22 4.35 -3.31 25.97
C PRO A 22 3.69 -1.95 26.05
N ILE A 23 4.35 -0.93 25.49
CA ILE A 23 3.77 0.40 25.42
C ILE A 23 2.64 0.32 24.39
N SER A 24 1.41 0.38 24.90
CA SER A 24 0.23 0.71 24.13
C SER A 24 0.42 2.12 23.57
N HIS A 25 1.01 2.24 22.39
CA HIS A 25 1.10 3.50 21.68
C HIS A 25 -0.19 3.76 20.91
N ASP A 26 -1.22 4.21 21.62
CA ASP A 26 -2.12 5.19 21.04
C ASP A 26 -1.28 6.46 20.81
N HIS A 27 -0.60 6.54 19.66
CA HIS A 27 0.09 7.75 19.24
C HIS A 27 -0.97 8.84 19.05
N ILE A 28 -1.12 9.71 20.05
CA ILE A 28 -1.98 10.87 19.95
C ILE A 28 -1.45 11.74 18.81
N LEU A 29 -2.23 11.84 17.74
CA LEU A 29 -1.95 12.76 16.64
C LEU A 29 -2.05 14.19 17.15
N THR A 30 -0.92 14.86 17.27
CA THR A 30 -0.89 16.30 17.54
C THR A 30 -1.42 17.06 16.33
N THR A 31 -1.96 18.25 16.56
CA THR A 31 -2.45 19.14 15.49
C THR A 31 -1.37 19.43 14.45
N ASP A 32 -0.11 19.57 14.88
CA ASP A 32 1.03 19.83 13.99
C ASP A 32 1.34 18.63 13.08
N ILE A 33 1.30 17.41 13.62
CA ILE A 33 1.50 16.19 12.82
C ILE A 33 0.38 16.06 11.78
N ILE A 34 -0.88 16.29 12.18
CA ILE A 34 -2.03 16.25 11.26
C ILE A 34 -1.83 17.28 10.14
N ARG A 35 -1.43 18.50 10.48
CA ARG A 35 -1.20 19.57 9.50
C ARG A 35 -0.07 19.21 8.54
N ASN A 36 1.07 18.74 9.05
CA ASN A 36 2.21 18.37 8.22
C ASN A 36 1.89 17.21 7.28
N TYR A 37 1.21 16.17 7.76
CA TYR A 37 0.80 15.03 6.92
C TYR A 37 -0.21 15.48 5.87
N SER A 38 -1.18 16.34 6.25
CA SER A 38 -2.15 16.88 5.31
C SER A 38 -1.48 17.65 4.17
N LEU A 39 -0.44 18.43 4.46
CA LEU A 39 0.30 19.19 3.45
C LEU A 39 1.08 18.27 2.51
N ILE A 40 1.85 17.32 3.07
CA ILE A 40 2.66 16.38 2.29
C ILE A 40 1.75 15.53 1.39
N ILE A 41 0.76 14.85 1.98
CA ILE A 41 -0.16 13.96 1.25
C ILE A 41 -0.97 14.76 0.23
N GLY A 42 -1.53 15.90 0.63
CA GLY A 42 -2.36 16.73 -0.25
C GLY A 42 -1.60 17.37 -1.41
N SER A 43 -0.26 17.48 -1.33
CA SER A 43 0.55 18.01 -2.42
C SER A 43 0.67 17.06 -3.62
N ARG A 44 0.42 15.76 -3.43
CA ARG A 44 0.61 14.72 -4.47
C ARG A 44 -0.63 13.84 -4.69
N ILE A 45 -1.33 13.49 -3.62
CA ILE A 45 -2.37 12.45 -3.67
C ILE A 45 -3.76 13.09 -3.81
N SER A 46 -4.22 13.24 -5.06
CA SER A 46 -5.55 13.81 -5.38
C SER A 46 -6.70 13.08 -4.67
N TYR A 47 -6.60 11.75 -4.53
CA TYR A 47 -7.56 10.95 -3.78
C TYR A 47 -7.80 11.51 -2.37
N PHE A 48 -6.73 11.87 -1.65
CA PHE A 48 -6.82 12.42 -0.30
C PHE A 48 -7.49 13.80 -0.31
N ASN A 49 -7.21 14.64 -1.30
CA ASN A 49 -7.78 15.98 -1.39
C ASN A 49 -9.31 15.98 -1.51
N GLN A 50 -9.87 14.93 -2.13
CA GLN A 50 -11.31 14.74 -2.33
C GLN A 50 -12.05 14.21 -1.08
N LEU A 51 -11.33 13.77 -0.04
CA LEU A 51 -11.94 13.27 1.19
C LEU A 51 -12.57 14.39 2.02
N SER A 52 -13.66 14.06 2.72
CA SER A 52 -14.24 14.94 3.75
C SER A 52 -13.25 15.17 4.91
N PRO A 53 -13.38 16.24 5.72
CA PRO A 53 -12.48 16.48 6.86
C PRO A 53 -12.36 15.30 7.83
N VAL A 54 -13.48 14.61 8.10
CA VAL A 54 -13.51 13.41 8.95
C VAL A 54 -12.73 12.25 8.32
N GLN A 55 -12.90 12.06 7.01
CA GLN A 55 -12.16 11.02 6.27
C GLN A 55 -10.67 11.34 6.14
N LYS A 56 -10.29 12.61 5.93
CA LYS A 56 -8.88 13.04 5.94
C LYS A 56 -8.22 12.72 7.26
N LEU A 57 -8.90 13.02 8.39
CA LEU A 57 -8.39 12.68 9.71
C LEU A 57 -8.20 11.15 9.86
N ARG A 58 -9.21 10.35 9.50
CA ARG A 58 -9.13 8.88 9.51
C ARG A 58 -7.96 8.37 8.66
N PHE A 59 -7.79 8.93 7.46
CA PHE A 59 -6.72 8.59 6.52
C PHE A 59 -5.35 8.85 7.16
N ILE A 60 -5.13 10.04 7.72
CA ILE A 60 -3.88 10.41 8.40
C ILE A 60 -3.58 9.48 9.58
N LYS A 61 -4.59 9.11 10.39
CA LYS A 61 -4.40 8.14 11.48
C LYS A 61 -3.88 6.81 10.93
N ARG A 62 -4.49 6.31 9.87
CA ARG A 62 -4.07 5.05 9.23
C ARG A 62 -2.67 5.17 8.63
N VAL A 63 -2.32 6.30 8.03
CA VAL A 63 -0.97 6.55 7.48
C VAL A 63 0.06 6.48 8.58
N GLN A 64 -0.17 7.16 9.71
CA GLN A 64 0.75 7.13 10.83
C GLN A 64 0.92 5.71 11.40
N VAL A 65 -0.18 4.98 11.60
CA VAL A 65 -0.13 3.60 12.12
C VAL A 65 0.57 2.66 11.13
N PHE A 66 0.27 2.79 9.84
CA PHE A 66 0.94 2.01 8.80
C PHE A 66 2.44 2.30 8.83
N MET A 67 2.83 3.57 8.72
CA MET A 67 4.23 4.01 8.67
C MET A 67 5.02 3.55 9.89
N ALA A 68 4.46 3.67 11.10
CA ALA A 68 5.08 3.22 12.34
C ALA A 68 5.29 1.69 12.41
N SER A 69 4.56 0.91 11.59
CA SER A 69 4.72 -0.54 11.50
C SER A 69 5.75 -1.00 10.48
N LYS A 70 6.42 -0.07 9.77
CA LYS A 70 7.39 -0.36 8.69
C LYS A 70 8.78 0.13 9.04
N ARG A 71 9.78 -0.52 8.43
CA ARG A 71 11.16 -0.04 8.35
C ARG A 71 11.43 0.42 6.92
N PHE A 72 11.84 1.67 6.77
CA PHE A 72 12.19 2.25 5.48
C PHE A 72 13.71 2.17 5.27
N HIS A 73 14.12 1.66 4.12
CA HIS A 73 15.52 1.52 3.74
C HIS A 73 15.78 2.33 2.47
N PHE A 74 16.76 3.23 2.49
CA PHE A 74 17.04 4.11 1.36
C PHE A 74 18.32 3.69 0.63
N LYS A 75 18.24 3.53 -0.69
CA LYS A 75 19.39 3.18 -1.55
C LYS A 75 19.50 4.18 -2.71
N GLY A 76 20.63 4.88 -2.79
CA GLY A 76 20.88 5.84 -3.88
C GLY A 76 20.07 7.13 -3.78
N LEU A 77 19.49 7.44 -2.61
CA LEU A 77 18.82 8.71 -2.32
C LEU A 77 18.94 9.06 -0.83
N ALA A 78 18.82 10.35 -0.52
CA ALA A 78 18.79 10.82 0.87
C ALA A 78 17.42 10.52 1.52
N GLU A 79 17.45 10.26 2.82
CA GLU A 79 16.23 10.10 3.60
C GLU A 79 15.53 11.45 3.76
N HIS A 80 14.33 11.54 3.20
CA HIS A 80 13.44 12.68 3.36
C HIS A 80 12.15 12.23 4.02
N PHE A 81 11.69 13.00 5.02
CA PHE A 81 10.51 12.69 5.81
C PHE A 81 9.23 12.51 4.97
N GLU A 82 9.13 13.19 3.82
CA GLU A 82 7.97 13.06 2.93
C GLU A 82 7.86 11.68 2.27
N ILE A 83 8.97 10.98 2.08
CA ILE A 83 9.01 9.71 1.34
C ILE A 83 8.22 8.62 2.09
N PRO A 84 8.53 8.31 3.38
CA PRO A 84 7.72 7.38 4.16
C PRO A 84 6.25 7.77 4.26
N VAL A 85 5.95 9.07 4.36
CA VAL A 85 4.57 9.57 4.47
C VAL A 85 3.79 9.28 3.19
N LEU A 86 4.35 9.57 2.02
CA LEU A 86 3.70 9.37 0.73
C LEU A 86 3.55 7.89 0.38
N ILE A 87 4.58 7.06 0.61
CA ILE A 87 4.49 5.61 0.41
C ILE A 87 3.45 4.99 1.35
N SER A 88 3.41 5.42 2.62
CA SER A 88 2.39 4.95 3.55
C SER A 88 0.99 5.41 3.13
N ALA A 89 0.86 6.59 2.54
CA ALA A 89 -0.39 7.09 2.00
C ALA A 89 -0.88 6.30 0.77
N SER A 90 0.01 5.81 -0.10
CA SER A 90 -0.41 4.93 -1.21
C SER A 90 -1.00 3.61 -0.71
N ALA A 91 -0.37 2.99 0.29
CA ALA A 91 -0.89 1.78 0.93
C ALA A 91 -2.27 2.03 1.59
N VAL A 92 -2.42 3.17 2.27
CA VAL A 92 -3.69 3.55 2.92
C VAL A 92 -4.76 3.92 1.91
N GLN A 93 -4.42 4.54 0.77
CA GLN A 93 -5.37 4.79 -0.32
C GLN A 93 -5.95 3.48 -0.85
N LEU A 94 -5.10 2.51 -1.17
CA LEU A 94 -5.52 1.18 -1.61
C LEU A 94 -6.45 0.51 -0.57
N THR A 95 -6.12 0.61 0.71
CA THR A 95 -6.78 -0.14 1.79
C THR A 95 -7.79 0.69 2.59
N PHE A 96 -8.17 1.89 2.13
CA PHE A 96 -8.97 2.84 2.94
C PHE A 96 -10.35 2.29 3.33
N GLY A 97 -10.96 1.48 2.44
CA GLY A 97 -12.24 0.80 2.68
C GLY A 97 -12.12 -0.48 3.53
N LEU A 98 -10.92 -1.00 3.73
CA LEU A 98 -10.65 -2.28 4.40
C LEU A 98 -10.44 -2.11 5.91
N GLN A 99 -10.67 -3.20 6.66
CA GLN A 99 -10.38 -3.26 8.09
C GLN A 99 -8.90 -3.57 8.36
N ASP A 100 -8.35 -4.57 7.69
CA ASP A 100 -6.90 -4.82 7.70
C ASP A 100 -6.22 -3.99 6.62
N TYR A 101 -5.58 -2.90 7.04
CA TYR A 101 -4.90 -1.95 6.16
C TYR A 101 -3.38 -1.94 6.37
N LYS A 102 -2.87 -2.74 7.32
CA LYS A 102 -1.49 -2.62 7.79
C LYS A 102 -0.49 -3.40 6.94
N LEU A 103 -0.93 -4.33 6.10
CA LEU A 103 -0.05 -5.22 5.31
C LEU A 103 1.02 -5.86 6.21
N GLN A 104 0.59 -6.59 7.23
CA GLN A 104 1.43 -7.01 8.36
C GLN A 104 2.59 -7.93 7.95
N GLN A 105 2.47 -8.64 6.83
CA GLN A 105 3.56 -9.47 6.32
C GLN A 105 4.76 -8.66 5.80
N PHE A 106 4.57 -7.38 5.47
CA PHE A 106 5.60 -6.54 4.87
C PHE A 106 6.17 -5.59 5.92
N ALA A 107 7.28 -5.98 6.54
CA ALA A 107 7.91 -5.17 7.59
C ALA A 107 8.94 -4.20 7.02
N ASP A 108 9.49 -4.48 5.84
CA ASP A 108 10.55 -3.70 5.20
C ASP A 108 10.04 -3.07 3.90
N ILE A 109 10.36 -1.79 3.71
CA ILE A 109 10.11 -1.04 2.48
C ILE A 109 11.43 -0.45 2.00
N HIS A 110 11.92 -0.91 0.86
CA HIS A 110 13.13 -0.44 0.22
C HIS A 110 12.79 0.64 -0.81
N VAL A 111 13.35 1.82 -0.64
CA VAL A 111 13.20 2.95 -1.54
C VAL A 111 14.50 3.14 -2.30
N LEU A 112 14.42 3.06 -3.62
CA LEU A 112 15.55 3.22 -4.53
C LEU A 112 15.40 4.55 -5.29
N GLY A 113 16.52 5.23 -5.55
CA GLY A 113 16.49 6.55 -6.17
C GLY A 113 15.86 6.57 -7.56
N ASP A 114 16.06 5.51 -8.34
CA ASP A 114 15.61 5.37 -9.73
C ASP A 114 15.33 3.90 -10.07
N ALA A 115 15.02 3.59 -11.32
CA ALA A 115 14.93 2.23 -11.83
C ALA A 115 16.24 1.46 -11.57
N TYR A 116 16.13 0.17 -11.29
CA TYR A 116 17.25 -0.64 -10.83
C TYR A 116 17.24 -2.03 -11.47
N LYS A 117 18.40 -2.67 -11.47
CA LYS A 117 18.52 -4.07 -11.88
C LYS A 117 18.47 -4.97 -10.66
N ILE A 118 17.86 -6.13 -10.84
CA ILE A 118 17.98 -7.26 -9.93
C ILE A 118 18.98 -8.20 -10.59
N ASP A 119 19.88 -8.81 -9.80
CA ASP A 119 20.88 -9.72 -10.35
C ASP A 119 20.18 -10.84 -11.13
N GLU A 120 20.75 -11.22 -12.28
CA GLU A 120 20.22 -12.23 -13.22
C GLU A 120 19.05 -11.79 -14.12
N GLU A 121 18.52 -10.57 -13.97
CA GLU A 121 17.47 -10.03 -14.83
C GLU A 121 18.00 -9.01 -15.86
N ASP A 122 17.52 -9.11 -17.10
CA ASP A 122 17.89 -8.20 -18.19
C ASP A 122 17.09 -6.89 -18.18
N GLU A 123 15.91 -6.89 -17.55
CA GLU A 123 15.00 -5.74 -17.49
C GLU A 123 15.26 -4.85 -16.25
N TYR A 124 15.00 -3.55 -16.40
CA TYR A 124 15.00 -2.63 -15.27
C TYR A 124 13.66 -2.68 -14.53
N PHE A 125 13.73 -2.78 -13.22
CA PHE A 125 12.59 -2.76 -12.32
C PHE A 125 12.35 -1.34 -11.79
N VAL A 126 11.08 -0.98 -11.68
CA VAL A 126 10.62 0.26 -11.04
C VAL A 126 9.94 -0.01 -9.70
N GLY A 127 9.67 -1.29 -9.41
CA GLY A 127 9.15 -1.82 -8.16
C GLY A 127 9.11 -3.34 -8.24
N HIS A 128 9.03 -4.00 -7.09
CA HIS A 128 8.64 -5.41 -6.98
C HIS A 128 8.31 -5.75 -5.51
N VAL A 129 7.73 -6.93 -5.29
CA VAL A 129 7.40 -7.45 -3.96
C VAL A 129 8.05 -8.81 -3.74
N GLU A 130 8.68 -8.99 -2.58
CA GLU A 130 9.24 -10.27 -2.11
C GLU A 130 8.66 -10.61 -0.73
N PRO A 131 8.75 -11.87 -0.26
CA PRO A 131 8.32 -12.20 1.09
C PRO A 131 8.95 -11.28 2.15
N GLY A 132 8.12 -10.47 2.81
CA GLY A 132 8.58 -9.55 3.87
C GLY A 132 8.89 -8.12 3.41
N SER A 133 9.09 -7.90 2.10
CA SER A 133 9.69 -6.68 1.57
C SER A 133 8.94 -6.11 0.36
N ILE A 134 8.82 -4.79 0.32
CA ILE A 134 8.33 -4.04 -0.85
C ILE A 134 9.47 -3.17 -1.36
N TYR A 135 9.70 -3.14 -2.66
CA TYR A 135 10.72 -2.32 -3.30
C TYR A 135 10.07 -1.31 -4.25
N LEU A 136 10.52 -0.07 -4.20
CA LEU A 136 9.96 1.03 -4.99
C LEU A 136 11.06 1.96 -5.50
N SER A 137 10.97 2.32 -6.78
CA SER A 137 11.69 3.46 -7.35
C SER A 137 10.99 4.76 -6.97
N TRP A 138 11.69 5.67 -6.30
CA TRP A 138 11.15 6.94 -5.85
C TRP A 138 10.78 7.87 -7.00
N GLN A 139 11.62 7.93 -8.04
CA GLN A 139 11.30 8.72 -9.24
C GLN A 139 10.01 8.25 -9.92
N HIS A 140 9.84 6.93 -10.07
CA HIS A 140 8.64 6.36 -10.70
C HIS A 140 7.41 6.45 -9.79
N PHE A 141 7.60 6.37 -8.47
CA PHE A 141 6.54 6.67 -7.51
C PHE A 141 6.03 8.11 -7.69
N LEU A 142 6.93 9.10 -7.77
CA LEU A 142 6.56 10.50 -7.99
C LEU A 142 5.88 10.71 -9.34
N TYR A 143 6.39 10.06 -10.40
CA TYR A 143 5.77 10.10 -11.73
C TYR A 143 4.32 9.62 -11.68
N GLY A 144 4.05 8.50 -11.00
CA GLY A 144 2.70 7.94 -10.90
C GLY A 144 1.69 8.77 -10.12
N TYR A 145 2.15 9.78 -9.35
CA TYR A 145 1.26 10.77 -8.71
C TYR A 145 1.32 12.15 -9.38
N ALA A 146 2.11 12.32 -10.44
CA ALA A 146 2.22 13.56 -11.19
C ALA A 146 1.20 13.65 -12.34
N ILE A 147 0.88 12.51 -12.96
CA ILE A 147 -0.07 12.39 -14.06
C ILE A 147 -1.24 11.53 -13.58
N ALA A 148 -2.41 12.13 -13.42
CA ALA A 148 -3.54 11.49 -12.73
C ALA A 148 -4.43 10.61 -13.64
N ASP A 149 -4.10 10.50 -14.94
CA ASP A 149 -4.99 9.92 -15.95
C ASP A 149 -4.30 8.99 -16.97
N ASP A 150 -3.01 8.71 -16.82
CA ASP A 150 -2.27 7.78 -17.69
C ASP A 150 -2.41 6.30 -17.27
N ASN A 151 -3.09 6.04 -16.15
CA ASN A 151 -3.26 4.72 -15.54
C ASN A 151 -1.91 4.04 -15.20
N ILE A 152 -0.91 4.82 -14.81
CA ILE A 152 0.41 4.35 -14.38
C ILE A 152 0.69 4.85 -12.96
N ASN A 153 0.63 3.96 -11.96
CA ASN A 153 0.97 4.32 -10.59
C ASN A 153 1.69 3.18 -9.87
N VAL A 154 3.04 3.22 -9.92
CA VAL A 154 3.91 2.20 -9.30
C VAL A 154 3.64 2.07 -7.79
N GLY A 155 3.36 3.18 -7.11
CA GLY A 155 3.05 3.17 -5.68
C GLY A 155 1.77 2.42 -5.33
N LEU A 156 0.76 2.42 -6.21
CA LEU A 156 -0.45 1.61 -6.06
C LEU A 156 -0.23 0.18 -6.56
N HIS A 157 0.52 0.02 -7.65
CA HIS A 157 0.84 -1.27 -8.27
C HIS A 157 1.52 -2.24 -7.28
N GLU A 158 2.62 -1.82 -6.66
CA GLU A 158 3.33 -2.68 -5.71
C GLU A 158 2.51 -2.94 -4.44
N MET A 159 1.72 -1.95 -4.00
CA MET A 159 0.82 -2.14 -2.85
C MET A 159 -0.30 -3.14 -3.19
N ALA A 160 -0.73 -3.21 -4.44
CA ALA A 160 -1.70 -4.19 -4.90
C ALA A 160 -1.14 -5.63 -4.81
N HIS A 161 0.11 -5.83 -5.25
CA HIS A 161 0.81 -7.11 -5.07
C HIS A 161 0.97 -7.46 -3.59
N ALA A 162 1.40 -6.50 -2.77
CA ALA A 162 1.55 -6.71 -1.33
C ALA A 162 0.21 -7.05 -0.65
N LEU A 163 -0.89 -6.38 -1.00
CA LEU A 163 -2.21 -6.66 -0.47
C LEU A 163 -2.69 -8.08 -0.83
N LEU A 164 -2.47 -8.50 -2.07
CA LEU A 164 -2.78 -9.85 -2.52
C LEU A 164 -1.96 -10.89 -1.74
N TYR A 165 -0.65 -10.67 -1.63
CA TYR A 165 0.23 -11.58 -0.89
C TYR A 165 -0.19 -11.71 0.57
N ASN A 166 -0.45 -10.58 1.23
CA ASN A 166 -0.84 -10.52 2.64
C ASN A 166 -2.12 -11.32 2.94
N ASN A 167 -3.05 -11.45 1.98
CA ASN A 167 -4.32 -12.12 2.21
C ASN A 167 -4.32 -13.62 1.84
N PHE A 168 -3.44 -14.07 0.94
CA PHE A 168 -3.45 -15.45 0.45
C PHE A 168 -2.26 -16.30 0.90
N TYR A 169 -1.13 -15.68 1.25
CA TYR A 169 0.10 -16.40 1.58
C TYR A 169 0.51 -16.24 3.06
N ALA A 170 -0.20 -15.41 3.83
CA ALA A 170 0.03 -15.20 5.25
C ALA A 170 -0.57 -16.31 6.13
N TYR A 171 0.20 -16.77 7.12
CA TYR A 171 -0.24 -17.75 8.13
C TYR A 171 -1.28 -17.18 9.13
N TYR A 172 -1.36 -15.85 9.29
CA TYR A 172 -2.22 -15.17 10.27
C TYR A 172 -2.94 -13.96 9.64
N GLY A 173 -4.21 -13.72 10.01
CA GLY A 173 -4.90 -12.45 9.75
C GLY A 173 -5.70 -12.35 8.46
N THR A 174 -6.19 -13.47 7.91
CA THR A 174 -6.95 -13.45 6.64
C THR A 174 -8.26 -12.66 6.76
N ASP A 175 -8.40 -11.58 5.98
CA ASP A 175 -9.69 -10.93 5.79
C ASP A 175 -10.55 -11.83 4.89
N THR A 176 -11.40 -12.65 5.52
CA THR A 176 -12.26 -13.61 4.81
C THR A 176 -13.17 -12.94 3.79
N LYS A 177 -13.64 -11.71 4.09
CA LYS A 177 -14.49 -10.96 3.16
C LYS A 177 -13.69 -10.51 1.94
N TYR A 178 -12.47 -9.99 2.15
CA TYR A 178 -11.56 -9.65 1.05
C TYR A 178 -11.29 -10.88 0.18
N ARG A 179 -10.94 -12.02 0.77
CA ARG A 179 -10.64 -13.25 0.01
C ARG A 179 -11.82 -13.72 -0.83
N LEU A 180 -13.01 -13.79 -0.24
CA LEU A 180 -14.22 -14.17 -0.97
C LEU A 180 -14.50 -13.23 -2.14
N ASN A 181 -14.40 -11.91 -1.91
CA ASN A 181 -14.61 -10.92 -2.96
C ASN A 181 -13.52 -10.99 -4.04
N TYR A 182 -12.27 -11.29 -3.66
CA TYR A 182 -11.16 -11.43 -4.59
C TYR A 182 -11.28 -12.72 -5.43
N GLU A 183 -11.73 -13.83 -4.84
CA GLU A 183 -12.04 -15.06 -5.56
C GLU A 183 -13.16 -14.81 -6.59
N LEU A 184 -14.21 -14.07 -6.20
CA LEU A 184 -15.25 -13.64 -7.12
C LEU A 184 -14.71 -12.73 -8.23
N PHE A 185 -13.83 -11.77 -7.90
CA PHE A 185 -13.13 -10.95 -8.88
C PHE A 185 -12.36 -11.82 -9.88
N SER A 186 -11.60 -12.81 -9.41
CA SER A 186 -10.80 -13.70 -10.27
C SER A 186 -11.68 -14.51 -11.23
N VAL A 187 -12.78 -15.08 -10.72
CA VAL A 187 -13.73 -15.84 -11.55
C VAL A 187 -14.46 -14.96 -12.56
N THR A 188 -14.88 -13.76 -12.16
CA THR A 188 -15.65 -12.85 -13.03
C THR A 188 -14.80 -12.17 -14.09
N THR A 189 -13.52 -11.95 -13.83
CA THR A 189 -12.60 -11.24 -14.74
C THR A 189 -11.77 -12.19 -15.61
N GLY A 190 -11.70 -13.48 -15.29
CA GLY A 190 -11.05 -14.49 -16.14
C GLY A 190 -11.50 -14.47 -17.60
N PRO A 191 -12.81 -14.40 -17.91
CA PRO A 191 -13.30 -14.25 -19.29
C PRO A 191 -12.83 -12.96 -19.97
N LEU A 192 -12.69 -11.85 -19.23
CA LEU A 192 -12.19 -10.58 -19.77
C LEU A 192 -10.74 -10.73 -20.24
N ILE A 193 -9.89 -11.39 -19.46
CA ILE A 193 -8.50 -11.69 -19.83
C ILE A 193 -8.47 -12.51 -21.13
N ALA A 194 -9.27 -13.57 -21.22
CA ALA A 194 -9.36 -14.41 -22.41
C ALA A 194 -9.86 -13.63 -23.65
N GLU A 195 -10.86 -12.76 -23.48
CA GLU A 195 -11.39 -11.92 -24.55
C GLU A 195 -10.36 -10.91 -25.07
N VAL A 196 -9.60 -10.26 -24.18
CA VAL A 196 -8.56 -9.32 -24.60
C VAL A 196 -7.44 -10.03 -25.35
N ILE A 197 -6.99 -11.20 -24.89
CA ILE A 197 -5.96 -11.99 -25.56
C ILE A 197 -6.40 -12.34 -26.99
N THR A 198 -7.69 -12.69 -27.18
CA THR A 198 -8.22 -13.05 -28.50
C THR A 198 -8.47 -11.84 -29.39
N LYS A 199 -8.99 -10.73 -28.87
CA LYS A 199 -9.38 -9.54 -29.65
C LYS A 199 -8.29 -8.46 -29.77
N ARG A 200 -7.20 -8.57 -29.00
CA ARG A 200 -6.07 -7.61 -28.92
C ARG A 200 -6.49 -6.16 -28.67
N LYS A 201 -7.61 -5.95 -28.00
CA LYS A 201 -8.12 -4.62 -27.64
C LYS A 201 -8.55 -4.63 -26.19
N SER A 202 -8.06 -3.67 -25.41
CA SER A 202 -8.50 -3.44 -24.03
C SER A 202 -8.30 -1.98 -23.66
N TYR A 203 -9.08 -1.53 -22.70
CA TYR A 203 -8.86 -0.27 -22.00
C TYR A 203 -7.61 -0.35 -21.10
N LEU A 204 -7.32 -1.51 -20.51
CA LEU A 204 -6.11 -1.70 -19.71
C LEU A 204 -4.87 -1.84 -20.60
N ARG A 205 -3.73 -1.41 -20.06
CA ARG A 205 -2.41 -1.55 -20.71
C ARG A 205 -2.11 -3.04 -20.97
N GLY A 206 -1.39 -3.33 -22.06
CA GLY A 206 -1.02 -4.70 -22.43
C GLY A 206 -0.28 -5.48 -21.34
N TYR A 207 0.45 -4.78 -20.48
CA TYR A 207 1.15 -5.32 -19.31
C TYR A 207 0.23 -6.09 -18.35
N ALA A 208 -1.04 -5.65 -18.22
CA ALA A 208 -2.05 -6.31 -17.39
C ALA A 208 -2.29 -7.78 -17.76
N PHE A 209 -1.94 -8.20 -18.98
CA PHE A 209 -2.25 -9.53 -19.50
C PHE A 209 -1.06 -10.49 -19.46
N ARG A 210 0.04 -10.14 -18.77
CA ARG A 210 1.16 -11.07 -18.53
C ARG A 210 0.76 -12.22 -17.60
N ASN A 211 0.07 -11.92 -16.50
CA ASN A 211 -0.47 -12.90 -15.56
C ASN A 211 -1.59 -12.25 -14.70
N ILE A 212 -2.26 -13.05 -13.86
CA ILE A 212 -3.38 -12.57 -13.02
C ILE A 212 -2.97 -11.56 -11.95
N GLN A 213 -1.72 -11.60 -11.47
CA GLN A 213 -1.22 -10.63 -10.49
C GLN A 213 -0.99 -9.27 -11.14
N GLU A 214 -0.42 -9.22 -12.35
CA GLU A 214 -0.32 -7.99 -13.13
C GLU A 214 -1.70 -7.44 -13.52
N PHE A 215 -2.62 -8.33 -13.87
CA PHE A 215 -4.01 -7.93 -14.16
C PHE A 215 -4.64 -7.23 -12.97
N TRP A 216 -4.44 -7.77 -11.77
CA TRP A 216 -4.88 -7.16 -10.52
C TRP A 216 -4.24 -5.78 -10.30
N ALA A 217 -2.91 -5.70 -10.36
CA ALA A 217 -2.19 -4.46 -10.09
C ALA A 217 -2.51 -3.34 -11.09
N VAL A 218 -2.56 -3.63 -12.39
CA VAL A 218 -2.94 -2.66 -13.43
C VAL A 218 -4.41 -2.26 -13.34
N SER A 219 -5.30 -3.18 -12.94
CA SER A 219 -6.70 -2.84 -12.66
C SER A 219 -6.82 -1.85 -11.49
N ILE A 220 -5.98 -2.00 -10.47
CA ILE A 220 -5.94 -1.10 -9.31
C ILE A 220 -5.42 0.29 -9.69
N GLU A 221 -4.39 0.37 -10.53
CA GLU A 221 -3.93 1.65 -11.08
C GLU A 221 -5.09 2.38 -11.77
N ALA A 222 -5.75 1.73 -12.74
CA ALA A 222 -6.87 2.33 -13.45
C ALA A 222 -8.05 2.69 -12.54
N PHE A 223 -8.29 1.91 -11.47
CA PHE A 223 -9.39 2.13 -10.53
C PHE A 223 -9.22 3.40 -9.70
N PHE A 224 -7.99 3.79 -9.38
CA PHE A 224 -7.74 4.99 -8.59
C PHE A 224 -7.36 6.21 -9.44
N GLU A 225 -6.64 6.01 -10.54
CA GLU A 225 -6.26 7.08 -11.47
C GLU A 225 -7.48 7.55 -12.27
N ASN A 226 -8.16 6.63 -12.98
CA ASN A 226 -9.26 6.98 -13.87
C ASN A 226 -10.53 6.12 -13.64
N PRO A 227 -11.17 6.24 -12.45
CA PRO A 227 -12.31 5.40 -12.08
C PRO A 227 -13.52 5.55 -13.00
N LYS A 228 -13.73 6.74 -13.58
CA LYS A 228 -14.89 7.00 -14.44
C LYS A 228 -14.78 6.29 -15.78
N GLU A 229 -13.61 6.37 -16.42
CA GLU A 229 -13.34 5.68 -17.67
C GLU A 229 -13.29 4.16 -17.46
N LEU A 230 -12.69 3.68 -16.35
CA LEU A 230 -12.74 2.26 -16.01
C LEU A 230 -14.18 1.77 -15.84
N LYS A 231 -15.04 2.54 -15.17
CA LYS A 231 -16.46 2.22 -15.00
C LYS A 231 -17.22 2.22 -16.33
N TYR A 232 -16.85 3.09 -17.26
CA TYR A 232 -17.49 3.18 -18.58
C TYR A 232 -17.08 2.01 -19.48
N TYR A 233 -15.77 1.74 -19.62
CA TYR A 233 -15.25 0.74 -20.53
C TYR A 233 -15.30 -0.69 -19.97
N LEU A 234 -15.12 -0.86 -18.66
CA LEU A 234 -15.05 -2.17 -17.99
C LEU A 234 -15.92 -2.18 -16.70
N PRO A 235 -17.25 -2.01 -16.82
CA PRO A 235 -18.15 -1.86 -15.67
C PRO A 235 -18.15 -3.08 -14.72
N ASP A 236 -17.98 -4.29 -15.24
CA ASP A 236 -17.94 -5.51 -14.41
C ASP A 236 -16.67 -5.58 -13.57
N LEU A 237 -15.53 -5.24 -14.19
CA LEU A 237 -14.26 -5.11 -13.49
C LEU A 237 -14.33 -4.02 -12.42
N TYR A 238 -14.88 -2.85 -12.75
CA TYR A 238 -15.06 -1.75 -11.81
C TYR A 238 -15.88 -2.18 -10.58
N ARG A 239 -17.02 -2.85 -10.80
CA ARG A 239 -17.87 -3.35 -9.71
C ARG A 239 -17.16 -4.40 -8.85
N ALA A 240 -16.40 -5.31 -9.47
CA ALA A 240 -15.63 -6.30 -8.73
C ALA A 240 -14.57 -5.63 -7.84
N LEU A 241 -13.84 -4.64 -8.35
CA LEU A 241 -12.86 -3.86 -7.57
C LEU A 241 -13.51 -3.09 -6.41
N CYS A 242 -14.67 -2.46 -6.65
CA CYS A 242 -15.45 -1.82 -5.59
C CYS A 242 -15.77 -2.79 -4.45
N ASN A 243 -16.19 -4.01 -4.78
CA ASN A 243 -16.53 -5.04 -3.80
C ASN A 243 -15.30 -5.53 -3.03
N VAL A 244 -14.19 -5.77 -3.73
CA VAL A 244 -12.93 -6.23 -3.10
C VAL A 244 -12.39 -5.20 -2.13
N LEU A 245 -12.30 -3.93 -2.56
CA LEU A 245 -11.67 -2.87 -1.75
C LEU A 245 -12.64 -2.16 -0.80
N ASN A 246 -13.94 -2.39 -0.95
CA ASN A 246 -15.00 -1.65 -0.25
C ASN A 246 -14.91 -0.13 -0.48
N GLN A 247 -14.61 0.26 -1.73
CA GLN A 247 -14.40 1.66 -2.13
C GLN A 247 -15.08 2.00 -3.44
N ASP A 248 -15.45 3.27 -3.63
CA ASP A 248 -15.89 3.83 -4.90
C ASP A 248 -15.14 5.16 -5.19
N PRO A 249 -13.97 5.12 -5.86
CA PRO A 249 -13.17 6.29 -6.14
C PRO A 249 -13.83 7.30 -7.09
N ALA A 250 -14.85 6.91 -7.87
CA ALA A 250 -15.61 7.86 -8.70
C ALA A 250 -16.50 8.81 -7.89
N THR A 251 -16.75 8.51 -6.61
CA THR A 251 -17.65 9.30 -5.75
C THR A 251 -16.91 10.17 -4.75
N LYS A 252 -17.60 11.12 -4.11
CA LYS A 252 -17.04 11.89 -2.99
C LYS A 252 -16.90 11.06 -1.71
N ASN A 253 -17.85 10.14 -1.47
CA ASN A 253 -17.77 9.24 -0.33
C ASN A 253 -17.05 7.95 -0.74
N LYS A 254 -15.73 7.95 -0.58
CA LYS A 254 -14.88 6.87 -1.10
C LYS A 254 -15.17 5.50 -0.51
N ILE A 255 -15.72 5.41 0.71
CA ILE A 255 -15.99 4.12 1.36
C ILE A 255 -17.43 3.73 1.08
N ILE A 256 -17.62 2.51 0.58
CA ILE A 256 -18.95 1.95 0.40
C ILE A 256 -19.46 1.55 1.79
N THR A 257 -20.35 2.35 2.35
CA THR A 257 -21.15 1.92 3.49
C THR A 257 -22.20 0.98 2.96
N ASN A 258 -21.97 -0.33 3.09
CA ASN A 258 -23.06 -1.29 2.95
C ASN A 258 -24.07 -0.99 4.06
N THR A 259 -25.06 -0.16 3.76
CA THR A 259 -26.39 -0.29 4.37
C THR A 259 -27.02 -1.52 3.73
N TYR A 260 -26.63 -2.70 4.19
CA TYR A 260 -27.51 -3.85 4.05
C TYR A 260 -28.10 -4.12 5.44
N PRO A 261 -29.42 -4.31 5.54
CA PRO A 261 -30.13 -4.57 6.79
C PRO A 261 -29.66 -5.86 7.48
#